data_AF-A0A2A4RL08-F1
#
_entry.id   AF-A0A2A4RL08-F1
#
_cell.length_a   1.000
_cell.length_b   1.000
_cell.length_c   1.000
_cell.angle_alpha   90.00
_cell.angle_beta   90.00
_cell.angle_gamma   90.00
#
_symmetry.space_group_name_H-M   'P 1'
#
loop_
_entity.id
_entity.type
_entity.pdbx_description
1 polymer ?
#
loop_
_entity_poly.entity_id
_entity_poly.type
_entity_poly.pdbx_seq_one_letter_code
_entity_poly.pdbx_strand_id
1 'polypeptide(L)'
;MKFRIRTFISILSVLLLIGSCARKGRPTGGEKDEDFPIIITANPAHESINFKAKKIRLYFDEYIKLKDINKQLVISPPMKHEPIITPVGTASDFINIKITDTLKENTTYTFNFGNSIEDNNEGNILERFKYVFSTGDYIDSLQVTGTISDAYNLEVDEEISIQLYEITDSYTDSIIFNERPNYVANTLDSIGFELTNLKAGQYLMIALKDASNNYTFEPKQDKIGYYPTLITLPTDSVFHIKLFKEELPFKFRRATEVKKGHIYFAHEGDPTGIKIDLISDKPTDYKSAIVFEKMMDSVSYWHTPIQADSLLFRVSHNDLIDTLTVKLRSKEIDSLMVNNMTNAILSLRDTFAIASNIPIEKINKSQIKILDKDSLPVNFTTHLASSKKVLKLDFYKEYNQKYQLQFLPNALEDLFGNVNDTLSYTASTKTPDAYGSIYLTIKNVESYPYILELLDKKEELVYREYVEDKTYFKLENLSPNEYMIRVIYDTNKNKKWDTGNFLKRIKPEKVLYRKSIIELRANWELNDVFFDLNNAR
;
A
#
# COMPACT_ATOMS: atom_id res chain seq x y z
N MET A 1 -25.92 32.94 -78.96
CA MET A 1 -25.61 31.78 -78.09
C MET A 1 -24.12 31.36 -78.10
N LYS A 2 -23.37 31.54 -79.20
CA LYS A 2 -21.95 31.11 -79.31
C LYS A 2 -20.93 31.96 -78.51
N PHE A 3 -21.23 33.23 -78.20
CA PHE A 3 -20.29 34.09 -77.46
C PHE A 3 -20.25 33.80 -75.96
N ARG A 4 -21.41 33.53 -75.32
CA ARG A 4 -21.51 33.23 -73.88
C ARG A 4 -20.87 31.90 -73.47
N ILE A 5 -20.83 30.91 -74.37
CA ILE A 5 -20.19 29.61 -74.11
C ILE A 5 -18.66 29.73 -74.10
N ARG A 6 -18.08 30.53 -74.99
CA ARG A 6 -16.62 30.78 -74.99
C ARG A 6 -16.16 31.54 -73.74
N THR A 7 -16.94 32.51 -73.27
CA THR A 7 -16.63 33.22 -72.02
C THR A 7 -16.74 32.30 -70.81
N PHE A 8 -17.73 31.41 -70.78
CA PHE A 8 -17.91 30.44 -69.69
C PHE A 8 -16.79 29.39 -69.66
N ILE A 9 -16.36 28.89 -70.81
CA ILE A 9 -15.22 27.96 -70.91
C ILE A 9 -13.92 28.66 -70.51
N SER A 10 -13.66 29.90 -70.95
CA SER A 10 -12.48 30.66 -70.51
C SER A 10 -12.48 30.96 -69.01
N ILE A 11 -13.64 31.27 -68.41
CA ILE A 11 -13.76 31.49 -66.95
C ILE A 11 -13.55 30.18 -66.18
N LEU A 12 -14.06 29.05 -66.68
CA LEU A 12 -13.87 27.74 -66.07
C LEU A 12 -12.40 27.26 -66.16
N SER A 13 -11.72 27.52 -67.28
CA SER A 13 -10.29 27.23 -67.45
C SER A 13 -9.41 28.07 -66.53
N VAL A 14 -9.76 29.34 -66.30
CA VAL A 14 -9.06 30.20 -65.34
C VAL A 14 -9.31 29.73 -63.91
N LEU A 15 -10.53 29.30 -63.57
CA LEU A 15 -10.88 28.73 -62.26
C LEU A 15 -10.17 27.41 -61.95
N LEU A 16 -9.84 26.59 -62.95
CA LEU A 16 -9.07 25.35 -62.76
C LEU A 16 -7.56 25.60 -62.54
N LEU A 17 -7.01 26.73 -63.00
CA LEU A 17 -5.60 27.08 -62.84
C LEU A 17 -5.26 27.68 -61.46
N ILE A 18 -6.25 28.19 -60.72
CA ILE A 18 -6.08 28.72 -59.34
C ILE A 18 -6.17 27.64 -58.25
N GLY A 19 -6.46 26.38 -58.62
CA GLY A 19 -6.57 25.25 -57.68
C GLY A 19 -5.24 24.59 -57.28
N SER A 20 -4.11 24.97 -57.89
CA SER A 20 -2.78 24.41 -57.55
C SER A 20 -1.99 25.34 -56.63
N CYS A 21 -2.49 25.54 -55.41
CA CYS A 21 -1.64 26.03 -54.32
C CYS A 21 -0.83 24.84 -53.78
N ALA A 22 0.49 24.90 -53.94
CA ALA A 22 1.42 23.99 -53.27
C ALA A 22 1.19 24.08 -51.75
N ARG A 23 0.66 23.01 -51.13
CA ARG A 23 0.60 22.88 -49.68
C ARG A 23 2.04 22.83 -49.15
N LYS A 24 2.44 23.81 -48.34
CA LYS A 24 3.61 23.66 -47.45
C LYS A 24 3.30 22.50 -46.50
N GLY A 25 3.85 21.32 -46.79
CA GLY A 25 3.92 20.25 -45.79
C GLY A 25 4.67 20.78 -44.57
N ARG A 26 4.31 20.33 -43.36
CA ARG A 26 5.17 20.54 -42.20
C ARG A 26 6.52 19.89 -42.53
N PRO A 27 7.66 20.56 -42.30
CA PRO A 27 8.95 19.88 -42.43
C PRO A 27 8.87 18.61 -41.59
N THR A 28 9.07 17.45 -42.22
CA THR A 28 9.35 16.23 -41.48
C THR A 28 10.65 16.50 -40.73
N GLY A 29 10.60 16.44 -39.40
CA GLY A 29 11.81 16.57 -38.58
C GLY A 29 12.87 15.56 -39.04
N GLY A 30 14.12 15.82 -38.64
CA GLY A 30 15.18 14.83 -38.80
C GLY A 30 14.85 13.52 -38.07
N GLU A 31 15.71 12.52 -38.24
CA GLU A 31 15.64 11.34 -37.38
C GLU A 31 15.70 11.77 -35.92
N LYS A 32 14.94 11.09 -35.07
CA LYS A 32 14.91 11.38 -33.65
C LYS A 32 16.30 11.09 -33.08
N ASP A 33 16.83 12.00 -32.28
CA ASP A 33 18.04 11.74 -31.51
C ASP A 33 17.74 10.71 -30.39
N GLU A 34 18.60 9.72 -30.25
CA GLU A 34 18.50 8.68 -29.23
C GLU A 34 19.71 8.69 -28.27
N ASP A 35 20.68 9.57 -28.49
CA ASP A 35 21.85 9.70 -27.62
C ASP A 35 21.51 10.47 -26.33
N PHE A 36 22.16 10.10 -25.23
CA PHE A 36 22.02 10.75 -23.93
C PHE A 36 23.14 11.78 -23.71
N PRO A 37 22.93 12.80 -22.85
CA PRO A 37 23.90 13.87 -22.67
C PRO A 37 25.19 13.36 -22.01
N ILE A 38 26.33 13.90 -22.42
CA ILE A 38 27.65 13.48 -21.96
C ILE A 38 28.29 14.59 -21.10
N ILE A 39 28.86 14.19 -19.96
CA ILE A 39 29.65 15.13 -19.15
C ILE A 39 30.98 15.46 -19.83
N ILE A 40 31.22 16.74 -20.11
CA ILE A 40 32.50 17.24 -20.65
C ILE A 40 33.51 17.39 -19.53
N THR A 41 33.14 18.08 -18.45
CA THR A 41 34.06 18.38 -17.36
C THR A 41 33.33 18.71 -16.07
N ALA A 42 34.03 18.55 -14.95
CA ALA A 42 33.56 18.94 -13.63
C ALA A 42 34.60 19.82 -12.94
N ASN A 43 34.15 20.84 -12.24
CA ASN A 43 34.99 21.69 -11.40
C ASN A 43 34.39 21.82 -9.99
N PRO A 44 35.03 21.25 -8.94
CA PRO A 44 36.24 20.43 -8.98
C PRO A 44 36.08 19.13 -9.78
N ALA A 45 37.19 18.52 -10.19
CA ALA A 45 37.18 17.29 -10.99
C ALA A 45 36.44 16.15 -10.27
N HIS A 46 35.83 15.26 -11.06
CA HIS A 46 35.27 14.00 -10.57
C HIS A 46 36.39 13.18 -9.89
N GLU A 47 36.05 12.51 -8.79
CA GLU A 47 36.99 11.77 -7.93
C GLU A 47 38.12 12.61 -7.35
N SER A 48 37.88 13.91 -7.11
CA SER A 48 38.86 14.77 -6.45
C SER A 48 39.04 14.41 -4.96
N ILE A 49 40.29 14.40 -4.51
CA ILE A 49 40.70 14.24 -3.11
C ILE A 49 40.99 15.60 -2.47
N ASN A 50 41.08 15.64 -1.14
CA ASN A 50 41.32 16.83 -0.33
C ASN A 50 40.33 17.96 -0.64
N PHE A 51 39.07 17.59 -0.91
CA PHE A 51 38.03 18.49 -1.37
C PHE A 51 37.68 19.54 -0.31
N LYS A 52 37.72 20.82 -0.71
CA LYS A 52 37.43 21.99 0.17
C LYS A 52 36.45 22.99 -0.45
N ALA A 53 35.97 22.72 -1.67
CA ALA A 53 35.09 23.65 -2.37
C ALA A 53 33.68 23.63 -1.77
N LYS A 54 32.94 24.73 -1.92
CA LYS A 54 31.51 24.80 -1.56
C LYS A 54 30.57 24.79 -2.77
N LYS A 55 31.16 24.80 -3.97
CA LYS A 55 30.43 24.82 -5.23
C LYS A 55 31.08 23.81 -6.16
N ILE A 56 30.26 23.00 -6.80
CA ILE A 56 30.64 22.11 -7.89
C ILE A 56 29.88 22.58 -9.12
N ARG A 57 30.55 22.58 -10.27
CA ARG A 57 29.93 22.81 -11.57
C ARG A 57 30.25 21.65 -12.50
N LEU A 58 29.19 21.05 -13.06
CA LEU A 58 29.25 19.97 -14.04
C LEU A 58 28.84 20.54 -15.39
N TYR A 59 29.62 20.30 -16.43
CA TYR A 59 29.36 20.80 -17.79
C TYR A 59 29.04 19.64 -18.73
N PHE A 60 28.06 19.83 -19.60
CA PHE A 60 27.58 18.86 -20.57
C PHE A 60 27.84 19.35 -21.99
N ASP A 61 27.84 18.43 -22.95
CA ASP A 61 28.01 18.72 -24.37
C ASP A 61 26.76 19.29 -25.05
N GLU A 62 25.62 19.18 -24.39
CA GLU A 62 24.35 19.73 -24.83
C GLU A 62 23.53 20.34 -23.69
N TYR A 63 22.39 20.95 -24.04
CA TYR A 63 21.46 21.49 -23.06
C TYR A 63 20.68 20.37 -22.38
N ILE A 64 20.84 20.24 -21.07
CA ILE A 64 20.10 19.28 -20.24
C ILE A 64 19.00 19.96 -19.43
N LYS A 65 18.03 19.16 -18.98
CA LYS A 65 17.02 19.52 -17.99
C LYS A 65 17.13 18.60 -16.79
N LEU A 66 16.79 19.15 -15.61
CA LEU A 66 16.65 18.37 -14.38
C LEU A 66 15.17 18.07 -14.12
N LYS A 67 14.84 16.79 -14.06
CA LYS A 67 13.50 16.28 -13.79
C LYS A 67 13.47 15.52 -12.48
N ASP A 68 12.47 15.80 -11.64
CA ASP A 68 12.24 15.14 -10.34
C ASP A 68 13.50 15.02 -9.45
N ILE A 69 14.39 16.01 -9.53
CA ILE A 69 15.70 15.97 -8.86
C ILE A 69 15.60 15.75 -7.35
N ASN A 70 14.57 16.30 -6.70
CA ASN A 70 14.36 16.12 -5.26
C ASN A 70 14.03 14.66 -4.88
N LYS A 71 13.46 13.88 -5.81
CA LYS A 71 13.17 12.45 -5.61
C LYS A 71 14.35 11.57 -6.05
N GLN A 72 15.02 11.95 -7.13
CA GLN A 72 16.04 11.13 -7.80
C GLN A 72 17.46 11.32 -7.24
N LEU A 73 17.79 12.51 -6.70
CA LEU A 73 19.12 12.79 -6.16
C LEU A 73 19.31 12.09 -4.81
N VAL A 74 20.26 11.16 -4.76
CA VAL A 74 20.68 10.49 -3.52
C VAL A 74 22.11 10.89 -3.19
N ILE A 75 22.31 11.43 -1.99
CA ILE A 75 23.63 11.84 -1.52
C ILE A 75 24.07 10.91 -0.39
N SER A 76 25.26 10.32 -0.54
CA SER A 76 25.84 9.39 0.42
C SER A 76 27.24 9.85 0.81
N PRO A 77 27.55 10.07 2.11
CA PRO A 77 26.63 10.08 3.25
C PRO A 77 25.52 11.14 3.15
N PRO A 78 24.35 10.92 3.75
CA PRO A 78 23.25 11.90 3.72
C PRO A 78 23.63 13.19 4.47
N MET A 79 23.31 14.34 3.85
CA MET A 79 23.60 15.67 4.38
C MET A 79 22.44 16.21 5.22
N LYS A 80 22.72 16.76 6.41
CA LYS A 80 21.74 17.43 7.28
C LYS A 80 21.05 18.60 6.58
N HIS A 81 21.82 19.36 5.80
CA HIS A 81 21.31 20.45 4.97
C HIS A 81 21.53 20.11 3.50
N GLU A 82 20.45 19.96 2.75
CA GLU A 82 20.54 19.61 1.33
C GLU A 82 21.26 20.68 0.51
N PRO A 83 22.05 20.28 -0.49
CA PRO A 83 22.68 21.21 -1.41
C PRO A 83 21.64 21.89 -2.29
N ILE A 84 21.96 23.09 -2.76
CA ILE A 84 21.12 23.79 -3.74
C ILE A 84 21.62 23.42 -5.14
N ILE A 85 20.75 22.77 -5.92
CA ILE A 85 21.02 22.38 -7.31
C ILE A 85 20.37 23.39 -8.27
N THR A 86 21.12 23.90 -9.25
CA THR A 86 20.59 24.83 -10.27
C THR A 86 21.20 24.62 -11.65
N PRO A 87 20.47 24.95 -12.73
CA PRO A 87 19.07 25.38 -12.71
C PRO A 87 18.08 24.20 -12.63
N VAL A 88 16.93 24.43 -11.99
CA VAL A 88 15.82 23.46 -11.95
C VAL A 88 14.78 23.89 -12.97
N GLY A 89 14.40 22.98 -13.88
CA GLY A 89 13.34 23.19 -14.86
C GLY A 89 13.67 24.03 -16.10
N THR A 90 14.79 24.78 -16.12
CA THR A 90 15.28 25.45 -17.33
C THR A 90 16.45 24.70 -17.94
N ALA A 91 16.47 24.62 -19.28
CA ALA A 91 17.55 23.98 -20.00
C ALA A 91 18.89 24.71 -19.79
N SER A 92 19.95 23.95 -19.55
CA SER A 92 21.31 24.49 -19.38
C SER A 92 22.34 23.44 -19.78
N ASP A 93 23.48 23.89 -20.29
CA ASP A 93 24.68 23.08 -20.56
C ASP A 93 25.51 22.80 -19.29
N PHE A 94 25.01 23.15 -18.10
CA PHE A 94 25.69 22.89 -16.83
C PHE A 94 24.73 22.67 -15.67
N ILE A 95 25.23 21.99 -14.63
CA ILE A 95 24.61 21.89 -13.31
C ILE A 95 25.52 22.57 -12.29
N ASN A 96 24.98 23.46 -11.46
CA ASN A 96 25.63 23.97 -10.27
C ASN A 96 25.10 23.24 -9.03
N ILE A 97 26.02 22.81 -8.17
CA ILE A 97 25.73 22.24 -6.86
C ILE A 97 26.36 23.17 -5.84
N LYS A 98 25.55 23.77 -4.96
CA LYS A 98 26.04 24.57 -3.84
C LYS A 98 25.83 23.79 -2.54
N ILE A 99 26.94 23.34 -1.95
CA ILE A 99 26.94 22.64 -0.67
C ILE A 99 26.64 23.66 0.45
N THR A 100 25.60 23.37 1.23
CA THR A 100 25.14 24.20 2.34
C THR A 100 25.54 23.62 3.71
N ASP A 101 25.78 22.30 3.76
CA ASP A 101 26.17 21.58 4.96
C ASP A 101 27.68 21.63 5.25
N THR A 102 28.06 21.13 6.44
CA THR A 102 29.44 20.87 6.81
C THR A 102 29.82 19.44 6.44
N LEU A 103 30.85 19.30 5.59
CA LEU A 103 31.35 17.99 5.19
C LEU A 103 32.15 17.33 6.31
N LYS A 104 31.98 16.03 6.49
CA LYS A 104 32.77 15.21 7.40
C LYS A 104 34.21 15.09 6.88
N GLU A 105 35.19 15.09 7.78
CA GLU A 105 36.60 14.87 7.42
C GLU A 105 36.83 13.42 6.97
N ASN A 106 37.84 13.21 6.10
CA ASN A 106 38.24 11.89 5.59
C ASN A 106 37.07 11.03 5.11
N THR A 107 36.15 11.64 4.36
CA THR A 107 34.90 11.01 3.94
C THR A 107 34.71 11.17 2.44
N THR A 108 34.41 10.06 1.79
CA THR A 108 33.98 10.03 0.39
C THR A 108 32.50 10.39 0.29
N TYR A 109 32.17 11.36 -0.56
CA TYR A 109 30.81 11.77 -0.86
C TYR A 109 30.46 11.40 -2.30
N THR A 110 29.30 10.79 -2.47
CA THR A 110 28.70 10.42 -3.76
C THR A 110 27.38 11.13 -3.94
N PHE A 111 27.27 11.88 -5.04
CA PHE A 111 26.04 12.52 -5.50
C PHE A 111 25.51 11.70 -6.68
N ASN A 112 24.51 10.85 -6.44
CA ASN A 112 23.88 10.02 -7.45
C ASN A 112 22.62 10.71 -7.96
N PHE A 113 22.61 11.10 -9.23
CA PHE A 113 21.51 11.84 -9.86
C PHE A 113 20.36 10.95 -10.32
N GLY A 114 20.45 9.62 -10.15
CA GLY A 114 19.43 8.68 -10.60
C GLY A 114 19.09 8.89 -12.08
N ASN A 115 17.81 9.10 -12.38
CA ASN A 115 17.30 9.33 -13.72
C ASN A 115 16.89 10.80 -13.96
N SER A 116 17.48 11.74 -13.21
CA SER A 116 17.02 13.15 -13.23
C SER A 116 17.62 14.02 -14.34
N ILE A 117 18.70 13.58 -15.00
CA ILE A 117 19.36 14.35 -16.05
C ILE A 117 18.85 13.82 -17.39
N GLU A 118 18.13 14.66 -18.13
CA GLU A 118 17.64 14.36 -19.48
C GLU A 118 18.06 15.46 -20.46
N ASP A 119 18.22 15.12 -21.74
CA ASP A 119 18.44 16.15 -22.75
C ASP A 119 17.20 17.04 -22.91
N ASN A 120 17.39 18.25 -23.44
CA ASN A 120 16.32 19.23 -23.55
C ASN A 120 15.29 18.92 -24.65
N ASN A 121 15.68 18.23 -25.72
CA ASN A 121 14.96 18.11 -26.98
C ASN A 121 14.12 16.82 -27.04
N GLU A 122 14.75 15.65 -26.90
CA GLU A 122 14.18 14.31 -27.05
C GLU A 122 13.88 13.61 -25.72
N GLY A 123 14.45 14.08 -24.61
CA GLY A 123 14.21 13.57 -23.25
C GLY A 123 14.92 12.24 -22.95
N ASN A 124 16.00 11.94 -23.67
CA ASN A 124 16.93 10.85 -23.43
C ASN A 124 17.63 11.05 -22.07
N ILE A 125 17.53 10.03 -21.22
CA ILE A 125 17.94 10.09 -19.82
C ILE A 125 19.40 9.63 -19.69
N LEU A 126 20.23 10.41 -19.01
CA LEU A 126 21.53 9.98 -18.53
C LEU A 126 21.35 9.21 -17.21
N GLU A 127 21.19 7.89 -17.33
CA GLU A 127 20.92 7.02 -16.19
C GLU A 127 22.11 6.90 -15.22
N ARG A 128 21.79 6.93 -13.90
CA ARG A 128 22.70 6.58 -12.80
C ARG A 128 24.01 7.38 -12.77
N PHE A 129 24.00 8.62 -13.29
CA PHE A 129 25.16 9.48 -13.24
C PHE A 129 25.55 9.80 -11.78
N LYS A 130 26.84 9.61 -11.46
CA LYS A 130 27.40 9.86 -10.12
C LYS A 130 28.51 10.91 -10.20
N TYR A 131 28.52 11.84 -9.26
CA TYR A 131 29.67 12.70 -8.98
C TYR A 131 30.26 12.37 -7.61
N VAL A 132 31.55 12.02 -7.57
CA VAL A 132 32.23 11.53 -6.36
C VAL A 132 33.40 12.46 -6.03
N PHE A 133 33.62 12.69 -4.74
CA PHE A 133 34.82 13.36 -4.22
C PHE A 133 35.12 12.89 -2.79
N SER A 134 36.31 13.18 -2.27
CA SER A 134 36.67 12.92 -0.87
C SER A 134 37.27 14.14 -0.21
N THR A 135 36.90 14.35 1.05
CA THR A 135 37.53 15.35 1.92
C THR A 135 38.90 14.90 2.44
N GLY A 136 39.21 13.60 2.36
CA GLY A 136 40.51 13.01 2.69
C GLY A 136 41.42 12.85 1.48
N ASP A 137 42.50 12.08 1.64
CA ASP A 137 43.52 11.84 0.60
C ASP A 137 43.27 10.59 -0.27
N TYR A 138 42.14 9.91 -0.07
CA TYR A 138 41.74 8.73 -0.83
C TYR A 138 40.23 8.75 -1.15
N ILE A 139 39.81 7.95 -2.13
CA ILE A 139 38.41 7.68 -2.48
C ILE A 139 38.09 6.24 -2.06
N ASP A 140 37.05 6.08 -1.26
CA ASP A 140 36.51 4.76 -0.92
C ASP A 140 36.00 4.05 -2.18
N SER A 141 36.20 2.73 -2.28
CA SER A 141 35.97 1.99 -3.51
C SER A 141 35.15 0.70 -3.34
N LEU A 142 34.77 0.32 -2.13
CA LEU A 142 34.00 -0.92 -1.92
C LEU A 142 32.54 -0.71 -2.33
N GLN A 143 31.85 -1.82 -2.58
CA GLN A 143 30.46 -1.81 -3.00
C GLN A 143 29.66 -2.93 -2.36
N VAL A 144 28.34 -2.77 -2.39
CA VAL A 144 27.35 -3.75 -1.95
C VAL A 144 26.16 -3.72 -2.88
N THR A 145 25.68 -4.90 -3.29
CA THR A 145 24.52 -5.04 -4.17
C THR A 145 23.48 -5.97 -3.59
N GLY A 146 22.24 -5.82 -4.04
CA GLY A 146 21.15 -6.67 -3.58
C GLY A 146 19.81 -6.35 -4.20
N THR A 147 18.77 -7.02 -3.70
CA THR A 147 17.39 -6.79 -4.10
C THR A 147 16.43 -6.69 -2.91
N ILE A 148 15.31 -6.01 -3.14
CA ILE A 148 14.24 -5.82 -2.18
C ILE A 148 13.01 -6.62 -2.61
N SER A 149 12.28 -7.13 -1.63
CA SER A 149 10.96 -7.75 -1.77
C SER A 149 10.06 -7.29 -0.64
N ASP A 150 8.74 -7.34 -0.80
CA ASP A 150 7.79 -7.14 0.29
C ASP A 150 7.51 -8.48 0.97
N ALA A 151 7.31 -8.46 2.29
CA ALA A 151 7.07 -9.67 3.07
C ALA A 151 5.65 -10.21 2.92
N TYR A 152 4.69 -9.38 2.49
CA TYR A 152 3.27 -9.73 2.40
C TYR A 152 2.67 -9.48 1.03
N ASN A 153 2.98 -8.34 0.41
CA ASN A 153 2.45 -7.96 -0.91
C ASN A 153 3.26 -8.61 -2.03
N LEU A 154 2.63 -8.81 -3.19
CA LEU A 154 3.36 -9.30 -4.37
C LEU A 154 4.32 -8.24 -4.91
N GLU A 155 3.82 -7.02 -5.03
CA GLU A 155 4.60 -5.88 -5.51
C GLU A 155 5.28 -5.14 -4.37
N VAL A 156 6.48 -4.64 -4.68
CA VAL A 156 7.34 -3.91 -3.74
C VAL A 156 7.06 -2.43 -3.91
N ASP A 157 7.05 -1.68 -2.81
CA ASP A 157 7.01 -0.22 -2.91
C ASP A 157 8.26 0.30 -3.64
N GLU A 158 8.10 1.35 -4.43
CA GLU A 158 9.21 2.06 -5.07
C GLU A 158 9.97 2.94 -4.06
N GLU A 159 11.12 3.46 -4.47
CA GLU A 159 11.92 4.43 -3.71
C GLU A 159 12.42 3.94 -2.34
N ILE A 160 12.88 2.69 -2.25
CA ILE A 160 13.35 2.12 -0.97
C ILE A 160 14.75 2.62 -0.66
N SER A 161 14.91 3.26 0.50
CA SER A 161 16.21 3.71 1.01
C SER A 161 16.98 2.52 1.59
N ILE A 162 18.16 2.23 1.05
CA ILE A 162 19.08 1.22 1.59
C ILE A 162 20.16 1.92 2.36
N GLN A 163 20.33 1.54 3.62
CA GLN A 163 21.06 2.29 4.61
C GLN A 163 22.09 1.38 5.28
N LEU A 164 23.33 1.87 5.38
CA LEU A 164 24.39 1.22 6.14
C LEU A 164 24.77 2.08 7.34
N TYR A 165 24.65 1.50 8.52
CA TYR A 165 25.11 2.09 9.78
C TYR A 165 26.41 1.40 10.18
N GLU A 166 27.50 2.18 10.29
CA GLU A 166 28.82 1.68 10.68
C GLU A 166 28.79 1.23 12.15
N ILE A 167 29.35 0.05 12.42
CA ILE A 167 29.47 -0.47 13.78
C ILE A 167 30.74 0.11 14.41
N THR A 168 30.55 1.06 15.30
CA THR A 168 31.59 1.70 16.11
C THR A 168 31.34 1.45 17.60
N ASP A 169 32.24 1.92 18.46
CA ASP A 169 32.07 1.81 19.93
C ASP A 169 30.82 2.54 20.46
N SER A 170 30.27 3.49 19.71
CA SER A 170 29.04 4.23 20.07
C SER A 170 27.76 3.59 19.52
N TYR A 171 27.85 2.44 18.86
CA TYR A 171 26.71 1.77 18.26
C TYR A 171 25.66 1.36 19.31
N THR A 172 24.38 1.56 18.98
CA THR A 172 23.24 1.06 19.75
C THR A 172 22.18 0.48 18.82
N ASP A 173 21.38 -0.48 19.29
CA ASP A 173 20.25 -1.01 18.51
C ASP A 173 19.22 0.07 18.15
N SER A 174 19.17 1.15 18.92
CA SER A 174 18.28 2.29 18.69
C SER A 174 18.79 3.31 17.67
N ILE A 175 19.96 3.09 17.06
CA ILE A 175 20.58 4.07 16.15
C ILE A 175 19.66 4.45 14.97
N ILE A 176 18.89 3.48 14.46
CA ILE A 176 18.00 3.67 13.30
C ILE A 176 16.85 4.66 13.57
N PHE A 177 16.52 4.92 14.83
CA PHE A 177 15.44 5.83 15.22
C PHE A 177 15.93 7.26 15.42
N ASN A 178 17.23 7.46 15.61
CA ASN A 178 17.79 8.70 16.14
C ASN A 178 18.86 9.33 15.25
N GLU A 179 19.51 8.52 14.42
CA GLU A 179 20.64 8.94 13.62
C GLU A 179 20.48 8.56 12.14
N ARG A 180 21.09 9.37 11.28
CA ARG A 180 21.16 9.09 9.85
C ARG A 180 22.27 8.08 9.55
N PRO A 181 22.12 7.26 8.51
CA PRO A 181 23.11 6.25 8.17
C PRO A 181 24.42 6.87 7.68
N ASN A 182 25.49 6.05 7.70
CA ASN A 182 26.78 6.40 7.14
C ASN A 182 26.74 6.38 5.62
N TYR A 183 26.00 5.44 5.04
CA TYR A 183 25.83 5.34 3.58
C TYR A 183 24.37 5.11 3.24
N VAL A 184 23.94 5.68 2.11
CA VAL A 184 22.59 5.50 1.58
C VAL A 184 22.60 5.30 0.08
N ALA A 185 21.75 4.40 -0.40
CA ALA A 185 21.30 4.34 -1.78
C ALA A 185 19.77 4.31 -1.80
N ASN A 186 19.18 4.47 -2.97
CA ASN A 186 17.76 4.30 -3.18
C ASN A 186 17.55 3.33 -4.35
N THR A 187 16.53 2.47 -4.28
CA THR A 187 16.18 1.57 -5.39
C THR A 187 15.59 2.33 -6.60
N LEU A 188 15.19 3.59 -6.40
CA LEU A 188 14.50 4.45 -7.34
C LEU A 188 13.28 3.71 -7.89
N ASP A 189 13.27 3.46 -9.20
CA ASP A 189 12.18 2.80 -9.91
C ASP A 189 12.45 1.29 -10.12
N SER A 190 13.41 0.71 -9.38
CA SER A 190 13.80 -0.70 -9.43
C SER A 190 13.56 -1.44 -8.10
N ILE A 191 13.73 -2.76 -8.13
CA ILE A 191 13.84 -3.61 -6.93
C ILE A 191 15.29 -3.88 -6.52
N GLY A 192 16.25 -3.63 -7.43
CA GLY A 192 17.67 -3.81 -7.17
C GLY A 192 18.29 -2.56 -6.56
N PHE A 193 19.33 -2.75 -5.74
CA PHE A 193 20.11 -1.66 -5.20
C PHE A 193 21.61 -1.89 -5.36
N GLU A 194 22.35 -0.79 -5.39
CA GLU A 194 23.80 -0.75 -5.38
C GLU A 194 24.26 0.41 -4.51
N LEU A 195 25.09 0.12 -3.50
CA LEU A 195 25.86 1.11 -2.76
C LEU A 195 27.31 1.03 -3.23
N THR A 196 27.89 2.15 -3.63
CA THR A 196 29.30 2.26 -4.05
C THR A 196 30.04 3.24 -3.16
N ASN A 197 31.37 3.26 -3.30
CA ASN A 197 32.26 4.16 -2.58
C ASN A 197 32.21 3.95 -1.05
N LEU A 198 32.18 2.69 -0.66
CA LEU A 198 32.10 2.27 0.73
C LEU A 198 33.50 2.02 1.32
N LYS A 199 33.63 2.33 2.60
CA LYS A 199 34.82 2.04 3.39
C LYS A 199 34.77 0.60 3.90
N ALA A 200 35.94 0.00 4.16
CA ALA A 200 36.03 -1.27 4.85
C ALA A 200 35.53 -1.14 6.30
N GLY A 201 34.76 -2.13 6.76
CA GLY A 201 34.15 -2.09 8.10
C GLY A 201 33.02 -3.09 8.28
N GLN A 202 32.41 -3.07 9.46
CA GLN A 202 31.18 -3.81 9.76
C GLN A 202 29.99 -2.86 9.76
N TYR A 203 28.86 -3.31 9.21
CA TYR A 203 27.67 -2.48 9.05
C TYR A 203 26.39 -3.23 9.42
N LEU A 204 25.44 -2.49 10.00
CA LEU A 204 24.04 -2.87 10.01
C LEU A 204 23.40 -2.39 8.71
N MET A 205 22.75 -3.32 7.99
CA MET A 205 22.06 -3.04 6.72
C MET A 205 20.55 -2.98 6.93
N ILE A 206 19.97 -1.84 6.59
CA ILE A 206 18.53 -1.54 6.69
C ILE A 206 17.99 -1.16 5.32
N ALA A 207 16.75 -1.57 5.05
CA ALA A 207 15.92 -1.04 3.98
C ALA A 207 14.74 -0.30 4.61
N LEU A 208 14.44 0.90 4.14
CA LEU A 208 13.41 1.76 4.70
C LEU A 208 12.55 2.33 3.56
N LYS A 209 11.25 2.06 3.60
CA LYS A 209 10.27 2.89 2.88
C LYS A 209 9.95 4.05 3.81
N ASP A 210 10.72 5.12 3.66
CA ASP A 210 10.68 6.31 4.50
C ASP A 210 9.62 7.29 3.98
N ALA A 211 8.56 7.51 4.76
CA ALA A 211 7.50 8.45 4.39
C ALA A 211 7.91 9.93 4.60
N SER A 212 8.83 10.19 5.53
CA SER A 212 9.25 11.54 5.91
C SER A 212 10.58 11.99 5.28
N ASN A 213 11.25 11.09 4.56
CA ASN A 213 12.55 11.32 3.91
C ASN A 213 13.60 11.91 4.87
N ASN A 214 13.61 11.43 6.12
CA ASN A 214 14.54 11.87 7.17
C ASN A 214 15.65 10.86 7.47
N TYR A 215 15.62 9.69 6.83
CA TYR A 215 16.50 8.54 6.99
C TYR A 215 16.47 7.88 8.36
N THR A 216 15.42 8.11 9.14
CA THR A 216 15.21 7.47 10.45
C THR A 216 13.94 6.65 10.43
N PHE A 217 13.94 5.51 11.10
CA PHE A 217 12.79 4.61 11.12
C PHE A 217 11.70 5.12 12.07
N GLU A 218 10.51 5.36 11.53
CA GLU A 218 9.31 5.72 12.26
C GLU A 218 8.24 4.63 12.07
N PRO A 219 8.15 3.63 12.99
CA PRO A 219 7.32 2.44 12.84
C PRO A 219 5.86 2.70 12.46
N LYS A 220 5.32 3.85 12.89
CA LYS A 220 3.94 4.25 12.62
C LYS A 220 3.68 4.50 11.14
N GLN A 221 4.62 5.06 10.40
CA GLN A 221 4.42 5.44 8.99
C GLN A 221 5.29 4.63 8.02
N ASP A 222 6.48 4.20 8.43
CA ASP A 222 7.42 3.53 7.53
C ASP A 222 7.27 2.01 7.48
N LYS A 223 7.76 1.39 6.40
CA LYS A 223 8.11 -0.03 6.36
C LYS A 223 9.61 -0.20 6.53
N ILE A 224 10.02 -1.24 7.24
CA ILE A 224 11.43 -1.58 7.47
C ILE A 224 11.74 -2.98 6.94
N GLY A 225 12.96 -3.17 6.48
CA GLY A 225 13.58 -4.46 6.27
C GLY A 225 15.00 -4.41 6.80
N TYR A 226 15.56 -5.55 7.20
CA TYR A 226 16.93 -5.60 7.69
C TYR A 226 17.60 -6.91 7.29
N TYR A 227 18.91 -6.86 7.06
CA TYR A 227 19.69 -8.08 6.97
C TYR A 227 19.89 -8.66 8.38
N PRO A 228 19.68 -9.97 8.61
CA PRO A 228 19.58 -10.52 9.97
C PRO A 228 20.85 -10.43 10.81
N THR A 229 22.00 -10.33 10.14
CA THR A 229 23.31 -10.22 10.77
C THR A 229 24.00 -8.95 10.30
N LEU A 230 25.09 -8.58 10.97
CA LEU A 230 25.98 -7.54 10.45
C LEU A 230 26.64 -8.02 9.15
N ILE A 231 26.88 -7.08 8.23
CA ILE A 231 27.67 -7.32 7.03
C ILE A 231 29.10 -6.85 7.27
N THR A 232 30.09 -7.49 6.66
CA THR A 232 31.50 -7.09 6.71
C THR A 232 31.97 -6.76 5.31
N LEU A 233 32.63 -5.62 5.13
CA LEU A 233 33.21 -5.20 3.86
C LEU A 233 34.74 -5.35 3.88
N PRO A 234 35.37 -5.80 2.77
CA PRO A 234 34.77 -6.14 1.48
C PRO A 234 33.94 -7.44 1.49
N THR A 235 33.01 -7.56 0.56
CA THR A 235 32.20 -8.77 0.35
C THR A 235 31.81 -8.92 -1.11
N ASP A 236 31.71 -10.16 -1.57
CA ASP A 236 31.16 -10.52 -2.89
C ASP A 236 29.71 -11.02 -2.78
N SER A 237 29.11 -10.94 -1.59
CA SER A 237 27.76 -11.40 -1.33
C SER A 237 26.71 -10.47 -1.94
N VAL A 238 25.66 -11.06 -2.52
CA VAL A 238 24.45 -10.35 -2.94
C VAL A 238 23.40 -10.49 -1.83
N PHE A 239 22.83 -9.36 -1.41
CA PHE A 239 21.90 -9.32 -0.28
C PHE A 239 20.45 -9.29 -0.72
N HIS A 240 19.58 -9.92 0.04
CA HIS A 240 18.12 -9.88 -0.17
C HIS A 240 17.44 -9.43 1.11
N ILE A 241 16.64 -8.37 1.03
CA ILE A 241 15.93 -7.80 2.18
C ILE A 241 14.42 -7.85 1.92
N LYS A 242 13.67 -8.26 2.94
CA LYS A 242 12.20 -8.24 2.93
C LYS A 242 11.71 -7.04 3.73
N LEU A 243 10.93 -6.16 3.10
CA LEU A 243 10.24 -5.06 3.74
C LEU A 243 8.98 -5.55 4.42
N PHE A 244 8.70 -5.02 5.60
CA PHE A 244 7.48 -5.28 6.34
C PHE A 244 7.08 -4.06 7.15
N LYS A 245 5.79 -3.99 7.47
CA LYS A 245 5.24 -2.96 8.36
C LYS A 245 5.17 -3.50 9.78
N GLU A 246 5.82 -2.86 10.74
CA GLU A 246 5.73 -3.31 12.13
C GLU A 246 4.33 -3.12 12.71
N GLU A 247 3.95 -4.05 13.58
CA GLU A 247 2.80 -3.87 14.46
C GLU A 247 3.22 -3.03 15.67
N LEU A 248 2.51 -1.91 15.89
CA LEU A 248 2.81 -1.01 16.99
C LEU A 248 2.40 -1.63 18.33
N PRO A 249 3.16 -1.37 19.41
CA PRO A 249 2.71 -1.71 20.74
C PRO A 249 1.42 -0.95 21.05
N PHE A 250 0.49 -1.65 21.70
CA PHE A 250 -0.80 -1.06 22.02
C PHE A 250 -0.67 0.15 22.96
N LYS A 251 -1.32 1.26 22.61
CA LYS A 251 -1.30 2.49 23.41
C LYS A 251 -2.59 3.29 23.27
N PHE A 252 -3.17 3.68 24.41
CA PHE A 252 -4.26 4.67 24.43
C PHE A 252 -3.76 6.09 24.20
N ARG A 253 -4.56 6.88 23.48
CA ARG A 253 -4.26 8.29 23.21
C ARG A 253 -5.24 9.23 23.89
N ARG A 254 -6.50 9.19 23.48
CA ARG A 254 -7.54 10.08 24.02
C ARG A 254 -8.92 9.48 23.76
N ALA A 255 -9.90 9.96 24.52
CA ALA A 255 -11.30 9.66 24.29
C ALA A 255 -12.08 10.95 24.00
N THR A 256 -12.90 10.94 22.96
CA THR A 256 -13.64 12.12 22.47
C THR A 256 -15.06 11.74 22.13
N GLU A 257 -16.04 12.50 22.61
CA GLU A 257 -17.42 12.35 22.17
C GLU A 257 -17.55 12.80 20.70
N VAL A 258 -18.14 11.93 19.88
CA VAL A 258 -18.42 12.19 18.46
C VAL A 258 -19.82 12.75 18.33
N LYS A 259 -20.78 12.04 18.94
CA LYS A 259 -22.20 12.39 19.04
C LYS A 259 -22.74 11.89 20.37
N LYS A 260 -23.96 12.31 20.72
CA LYS A 260 -24.56 11.93 22.01
C LYS A 260 -24.75 10.41 22.05
N GLY A 261 -24.09 9.76 23.00
CA GLY A 261 -24.09 8.29 23.14
C GLY A 261 -23.03 7.57 22.29
N HIS A 262 -22.11 8.29 21.64
CA HIS A 262 -21.04 7.72 20.82
C HIS A 262 -19.70 8.42 21.09
N ILE A 263 -18.72 7.65 21.58
CA ILE A 263 -17.39 8.11 21.94
C ILE A 263 -16.36 7.33 21.13
N TYR A 264 -15.35 8.01 20.59
CA TYR A 264 -14.15 7.36 20.07
C TYR A 264 -13.07 7.30 21.13
N PHE A 265 -12.50 6.10 21.30
CA PHE A 265 -11.28 5.85 22.05
C PHE A 265 -10.13 5.62 21.07
N ALA A 266 -9.32 6.65 20.87
CA ALA A 266 -8.19 6.59 19.95
C ALA A 266 -7.07 5.74 20.55
N HIS A 267 -6.52 4.84 19.74
CA HIS A 267 -5.43 3.94 20.12
C HIS A 267 -4.37 3.85 19.02
N GLU A 268 -3.23 3.28 19.37
CA GLU A 268 -2.24 2.74 18.43
C GLU A 268 -2.07 1.25 18.72
N GLY A 269 -1.62 0.49 17.72
CA GLY A 269 -1.48 -0.96 17.83
C GLY A 269 -2.81 -1.71 17.79
N ASP A 270 -2.75 -3.03 17.92
CA ASP A 270 -3.94 -3.90 17.94
C ASP A 270 -4.79 -3.69 19.20
N PRO A 271 -6.05 -3.24 19.08
CA PRO A 271 -6.94 -3.02 20.21
C PRO A 271 -7.64 -4.31 20.69
N THR A 272 -7.36 -5.46 20.08
CA THR A 272 -8.04 -6.73 20.42
C THR A 272 -7.89 -7.07 21.90
N GLY A 273 -9.02 -7.21 22.60
CA GLY A 273 -9.04 -7.48 24.04
C GLY A 273 -9.15 -6.24 24.94
N ILE A 274 -9.24 -5.04 24.36
CA ILE A 274 -9.60 -3.82 25.08
C ILE A 274 -10.90 -3.98 25.88
N LYS A 275 -10.90 -3.45 27.09
CA LYS A 275 -12.10 -3.26 27.91
C LYS A 275 -12.25 -1.80 28.26
N ILE A 276 -13.48 -1.29 28.14
CA ILE A 276 -13.84 0.09 28.44
C ILE A 276 -15.01 0.02 29.42
N ASP A 277 -14.75 0.36 30.69
CA ASP A 277 -15.73 0.35 31.75
C ASP A 277 -16.09 1.79 32.13
N LEU A 278 -17.38 2.12 32.11
CA LEU A 278 -17.87 3.38 32.67
C LEU A 278 -17.81 3.31 34.20
N ILE A 279 -17.08 4.26 34.81
CA ILE A 279 -16.97 4.41 36.27
C ILE A 279 -18.05 5.35 36.82
N SER A 280 -18.39 6.40 36.07
CA SER A 280 -19.43 7.35 36.47
C SER A 280 -20.80 6.67 36.69
N ASP A 281 -21.65 7.32 37.48
CA ASP A 281 -23.00 6.84 37.75
C ASP A 281 -23.79 6.59 36.46
N LYS A 282 -24.45 5.44 36.41
CA LYS A 282 -25.18 4.96 35.25
C LYS A 282 -26.62 4.58 35.63
N PRO A 283 -27.60 4.83 34.74
CA PRO A 283 -28.98 4.42 34.98
C PRO A 283 -29.11 2.89 34.93
N THR A 284 -30.22 2.36 35.45
CA THR A 284 -30.47 0.92 35.55
C THR A 284 -30.59 0.22 34.20
N ASP A 285 -31.03 0.94 33.16
CA ASP A 285 -31.17 0.48 31.78
C ASP A 285 -29.95 0.80 30.91
N TYR A 286 -28.81 1.12 31.53
CA TYR A 286 -27.58 1.43 30.81
C TYR A 286 -27.10 0.25 29.97
N LYS A 287 -26.92 0.50 28.67
CA LYS A 287 -26.32 -0.43 27.72
C LYS A 287 -25.09 0.20 27.12
N SER A 288 -24.11 -0.62 26.76
CA SER A 288 -22.98 -0.20 25.95
C SER A 288 -22.57 -1.28 24.95
N ALA A 289 -21.87 -0.84 23.91
CA ALA A 289 -21.28 -1.71 22.92
C ALA A 289 -19.95 -1.13 22.46
N ILE A 290 -18.93 -2.00 22.41
CA ILE A 290 -17.62 -1.69 21.86
C ILE A 290 -17.60 -2.20 20.42
N VAL A 291 -17.21 -1.32 19.49
CA VAL A 291 -17.12 -1.61 18.07
C VAL A 291 -15.72 -1.25 17.59
N PHE A 292 -15.04 -2.24 17.02
CA PHE A 292 -13.76 -2.04 16.33
C PHE A 292 -14.04 -1.55 14.91
N GLU A 293 -13.77 -0.27 14.66
CA GLU A 293 -13.95 0.32 13.34
C GLU A 293 -12.82 -0.15 12.42
N LYS A 294 -13.16 -0.59 11.20
CA LYS A 294 -12.16 -1.05 10.24
C LYS A 294 -11.37 0.14 9.71
N MET A 295 -10.05 -0.02 9.58
CA MET A 295 -9.14 1.00 9.02
C MET A 295 -9.10 2.31 9.81
N MET A 296 -9.50 2.28 11.08
CA MET A 296 -9.44 3.45 11.95
C MET A 296 -8.64 3.14 13.21
N ASP A 297 -7.83 4.11 13.63
CA ASP A 297 -7.08 4.10 14.90
C ASP A 297 -8.00 4.50 16.08
N SER A 298 -9.23 3.99 16.09
CA SER A 298 -10.25 4.36 17.08
C SER A 298 -11.25 3.24 17.29
N VAL A 299 -11.48 2.94 18.57
CA VAL A 299 -12.55 2.06 19.00
C VAL A 299 -13.79 2.90 19.29
N SER A 300 -14.91 2.52 18.69
CA SER A 300 -16.23 3.08 18.94
C SER A 300 -16.80 2.53 20.25
N TYR A 301 -17.10 3.41 21.18
CA TYR A 301 -17.86 3.09 22.38
C TYR A 301 -19.25 3.72 22.28
N TRP A 302 -20.25 2.88 22.04
CA TRP A 302 -21.65 3.27 22.01
C TRP A 302 -22.27 3.04 23.38
N HIS A 303 -23.07 3.97 23.88
CA HIS A 303 -23.71 3.84 25.18
C HIS A 303 -25.04 4.58 25.29
N THR A 304 -25.94 4.10 26.15
CA THR A 304 -27.15 4.83 26.52
C THR A 304 -26.78 6.25 26.95
N PRO A 305 -27.33 7.31 26.33
CA PRO A 305 -26.99 8.68 26.67
C PRO A 305 -27.25 9.01 28.15
N ILE A 306 -26.28 9.64 28.80
CA ILE A 306 -26.36 10.08 30.20
C ILE A 306 -26.30 11.60 30.21
N GLN A 307 -27.14 12.22 31.04
CA GLN A 307 -27.09 13.67 31.27
C GLN A 307 -26.03 13.99 32.32
N ALA A 308 -24.81 14.26 31.87
CA ALA A 308 -23.67 14.67 32.70
C ALA A 308 -22.75 15.59 31.90
N ASP A 309 -21.95 16.42 32.58
CA ASP A 309 -20.94 17.27 31.92
C ASP A 309 -19.74 16.46 31.41
N SER A 310 -19.43 15.37 32.12
CA SER A 310 -18.35 14.47 31.77
C SER A 310 -18.58 13.07 32.31
N LEU A 311 -18.00 12.08 31.62
CA LEU A 311 -17.99 10.68 32.02
C LEU A 311 -16.55 10.22 32.27
N LEU A 312 -16.36 9.42 33.31
CA LEU A 312 -15.08 8.81 33.68
C LEU A 312 -15.09 7.35 33.26
N PHE A 313 -14.07 6.93 32.52
CA PHE A 313 -13.90 5.55 32.05
C PHE A 313 -12.61 4.95 32.57
N ARG A 314 -12.67 3.68 32.96
CA ARG A 314 -11.49 2.83 33.13
C ARG A 314 -11.28 2.09 31.82
N VAL A 315 -10.08 2.21 31.26
CA VAL A 315 -9.72 1.51 30.04
C VAL A 315 -8.58 0.55 30.35
N SER A 316 -8.72 -0.71 29.95
CA SER A 316 -7.69 -1.71 30.17
C SER A 316 -7.42 -2.54 28.93
N HIS A 317 -6.15 -2.89 28.71
CA HIS A 317 -5.71 -3.78 27.66
C HIS A 317 -4.46 -4.55 28.13
N ASN A 318 -4.56 -5.88 28.24
CA ASN A 318 -3.57 -6.71 28.94
C ASN A 318 -3.31 -6.14 30.36
N ASP A 319 -2.05 -5.84 30.70
CA ASP A 319 -1.67 -5.28 32.00
C ASP A 319 -1.76 -3.75 32.07
N LEU A 320 -2.05 -3.08 30.94
CA LEU A 320 -2.18 -1.63 30.89
C LEU A 320 -3.57 -1.22 31.37
N ILE A 321 -3.63 -0.34 32.36
CA ILE A 321 -4.86 0.24 32.89
C ILE A 321 -4.68 1.77 32.93
N ASP A 322 -5.66 2.48 32.38
CA ASP A 322 -5.71 3.95 32.41
C ASP A 322 -7.13 4.43 32.75
N THR A 323 -7.23 5.68 33.17
CA THR A 323 -8.51 6.32 33.48
C THR A 323 -8.67 7.60 32.64
N LEU A 324 -9.76 7.69 31.90
CA LEU A 324 -10.01 8.78 30.95
C LEU A 324 -11.32 9.51 31.25
N THR A 325 -11.26 10.84 31.24
CA THR A 325 -12.43 11.69 31.36
C THR A 325 -12.85 12.21 29.98
N VAL A 326 -14.10 11.95 29.60
CA VAL A 326 -14.71 12.44 28.36
C VAL A 326 -15.69 13.54 28.69
N LYS A 327 -15.51 14.71 28.10
CA LYS A 327 -16.48 15.82 28.22
C LYS A 327 -17.61 15.62 27.21
N LEU A 328 -18.85 15.68 27.68
CA LEU A 328 -20.04 15.57 26.83
C LEU A 328 -20.46 16.97 26.37
N ARG A 329 -20.59 17.16 25.06
CA ARG A 329 -20.93 18.43 24.41
C ARG A 329 -22.04 18.28 23.38
N SER A 330 -22.25 17.07 22.87
CA SER A 330 -23.22 16.78 21.82
C SER A 330 -24.65 16.73 22.36
N LYS A 331 -25.58 17.34 21.61
CA LYS A 331 -27.01 17.36 21.98
C LYS A 331 -27.84 16.32 21.23
N GLU A 332 -27.39 15.95 20.04
CA GLU A 332 -28.12 15.09 19.10
C GLU A 332 -27.60 13.66 19.11
N ILE A 333 -28.52 12.71 19.02
CA ILE A 333 -28.27 11.28 18.84
C ILE A 333 -28.36 10.98 17.35
N ASP A 334 -27.60 10.00 16.87
CA ASP A 334 -27.73 9.52 15.49
C ASP A 334 -29.04 8.76 15.26
N SER A 335 -29.57 8.90 14.05
CA SER A 335 -30.65 8.05 13.55
C SER A 335 -30.12 6.71 13.07
N LEU A 336 -30.91 5.65 13.24
CA LEU A 336 -30.61 4.33 12.68
C LEU A 336 -30.62 4.39 11.15
N MET A 337 -29.47 4.08 10.54
CA MET A 337 -29.29 3.88 9.11
C MET A 337 -28.83 2.45 8.85
N VAL A 338 -29.40 1.82 7.82
CA VAL A 338 -29.11 0.44 7.45
C VAL A 338 -28.85 0.38 5.94
N ASN A 339 -27.61 0.03 5.58
CA ASN A 339 -27.13 0.01 4.21
C ASN A 339 -26.80 -1.41 3.76
N ASN A 340 -27.09 -1.72 2.51
CA ASN A 340 -26.67 -2.98 1.89
C ASN A 340 -25.14 -2.98 1.70
N MET A 341 -24.45 -4.04 2.12
CA MET A 341 -23.01 -4.24 1.88
C MET A 341 -22.72 -5.16 0.68
N THR A 342 -23.77 -5.72 0.09
CA THR A 342 -23.66 -6.76 -0.93
C THR A 342 -23.92 -6.18 -2.30
N ASN A 343 -23.14 -6.60 -3.30
CA ASN A 343 -23.42 -6.26 -4.69
C ASN A 343 -24.78 -6.84 -5.13
N ALA A 344 -25.41 -6.19 -6.11
CA ALA A 344 -26.69 -6.65 -6.67
C ALA A 344 -26.59 -8.08 -7.26
N ILE A 345 -25.41 -8.43 -7.77
CA ILE A 345 -25.06 -9.81 -8.12
C ILE A 345 -24.37 -10.43 -6.91
N LEU A 346 -25.03 -11.43 -6.32
CA LEU A 346 -24.51 -12.16 -5.18
C LEU A 346 -23.85 -13.45 -5.66
N SER A 347 -22.56 -13.62 -5.33
CA SER A 347 -21.87 -14.89 -5.55
C SER A 347 -22.53 -15.99 -4.74
N LEU A 348 -22.55 -17.21 -5.26
CA LEU A 348 -23.07 -18.37 -4.52
C LEU A 348 -22.24 -18.68 -3.27
N ARG A 349 -20.97 -18.26 -3.26
CA ARG A 349 -20.06 -18.40 -2.11
C ARG A 349 -20.19 -17.28 -1.08
N ASP A 350 -20.83 -16.18 -1.45
CA ASP A 350 -20.99 -15.02 -0.58
C ASP A 350 -22.28 -15.10 0.24
N THR A 351 -22.32 -14.28 1.29
CA THR A 351 -23.47 -14.11 2.18
C THR A 351 -24.00 -12.70 2.02
N PHE A 352 -25.32 -12.54 1.91
CA PHE A 352 -25.92 -11.22 1.92
C PHE A 352 -25.70 -10.57 3.28
N ALA A 353 -25.21 -9.33 3.28
CA ALA A 353 -24.89 -8.57 4.48
C ALA A 353 -25.44 -7.14 4.39
N ILE A 354 -25.90 -6.64 5.54
CA ILE A 354 -26.22 -5.24 5.77
C ILE A 354 -25.34 -4.68 6.87
N ALA A 355 -25.03 -3.38 6.79
CA ALA A 355 -24.34 -2.61 7.81
C ALA A 355 -25.29 -1.59 8.42
N SER A 356 -25.28 -1.50 9.74
CA SER A 356 -25.87 -0.40 10.49
C SER A 356 -24.79 0.57 10.97
N ASN A 357 -25.11 1.86 11.02
CA ASN A 357 -24.24 2.88 11.61
C ASN A 357 -24.17 2.76 13.15
N ILE A 358 -25.23 2.25 13.79
CA ILE A 358 -25.37 2.07 15.25
C ILE A 358 -25.38 0.56 15.54
N PRO A 359 -24.81 0.08 16.66
CA PRO A 359 -24.87 -1.33 17.04
C PRO A 359 -26.31 -1.86 17.10
N ILE A 360 -26.54 -2.99 16.44
CA ILE A 360 -27.81 -3.72 16.49
C ILE A 360 -27.87 -4.47 17.82
N GLU A 361 -28.95 -4.23 18.56
CA GLU A 361 -29.18 -4.83 19.88
C GLU A 361 -30.17 -5.99 19.81
N LYS A 362 -31.23 -5.88 19.00
CA LYS A 362 -32.19 -6.98 18.78
C LYS A 362 -32.49 -7.21 17.31
N ILE A 363 -32.75 -8.48 16.99
CA ILE A 363 -33.12 -8.94 15.65
C ILE A 363 -34.39 -9.76 15.76
N ASN A 364 -35.49 -9.28 15.18
CA ASN A 364 -36.75 -10.02 15.10
C ASN A 364 -36.83 -10.77 13.76
N LYS A 365 -36.44 -12.05 13.78
CA LYS A 365 -36.42 -12.90 12.58
C LYS A 365 -37.79 -13.06 11.92
N SER A 366 -38.90 -12.95 12.68
CA SER A 366 -40.25 -13.06 12.13
C SER A 366 -40.63 -11.92 11.16
N GLN A 367 -39.91 -10.79 11.26
CA GLN A 367 -40.10 -9.61 10.43
C GLN A 367 -39.10 -9.54 9.27
N ILE A 368 -38.26 -10.57 9.10
CA ILE A 368 -37.33 -10.69 8.00
C ILE A 368 -37.83 -11.79 7.07
N LYS A 369 -37.91 -11.47 5.77
CA LYS A 369 -38.35 -12.40 4.74
C LYS A 369 -37.36 -12.41 3.59
N ILE A 370 -37.07 -13.60 3.08
CA ILE A 370 -36.39 -13.78 1.81
C ILE A 370 -37.38 -14.48 0.89
N LEU A 371 -37.66 -13.89 -0.26
CA LEU A 371 -38.53 -14.46 -1.28
C LEU A 371 -37.71 -14.72 -2.54
N ASP A 372 -37.97 -15.83 -3.22
CA ASP A 372 -37.38 -16.10 -4.54
C ASP A 372 -38.14 -15.37 -5.66
N LYS A 373 -37.78 -15.65 -6.92
CA LYS A 373 -38.42 -15.01 -8.09
C LYS A 373 -39.91 -15.35 -8.22
N ASP A 374 -40.34 -16.48 -7.68
CA ASP A 374 -41.71 -16.99 -7.73
C ASP A 374 -42.49 -16.60 -6.45
N SER A 375 -41.93 -15.70 -5.64
CA SER A 375 -42.47 -15.21 -4.37
C SER A 375 -42.62 -16.29 -3.30
N LEU A 376 -41.88 -17.39 -3.40
CA LEU A 376 -41.85 -18.44 -2.39
C LEU A 376 -40.86 -18.07 -1.27
N PRO A 377 -41.20 -18.34 0.00
CA PRO A 377 -40.32 -18.04 1.12
C PRO A 377 -39.09 -18.96 1.11
N VAL A 378 -37.92 -18.36 1.28
CA VAL A 378 -36.62 -19.03 1.38
C VAL A 378 -36.17 -19.04 2.84
N ASN A 379 -35.81 -20.21 3.35
CA ASN A 379 -35.29 -20.36 4.70
C ASN A 379 -33.90 -19.72 4.83
N PHE A 380 -33.66 -19.05 5.94
CA PHE A 380 -32.39 -18.39 6.23
C PHE A 380 -32.01 -18.47 7.70
N THR A 381 -30.73 -18.24 7.97
CA THR A 381 -30.20 -17.99 9.30
C THR A 381 -29.59 -16.59 9.36
N THR A 382 -29.46 -16.07 10.58
CA THR A 382 -28.88 -14.74 10.81
C THR A 382 -27.62 -14.87 11.64
N HIS A 383 -26.57 -14.17 11.24
CA HIS A 383 -25.33 -14.07 11.99
C HIS A 383 -24.96 -12.59 12.17
N LEU A 384 -24.99 -12.11 13.40
CA LEU A 384 -24.54 -10.77 13.76
C LEU A 384 -23.03 -10.81 14.01
N ALA A 385 -22.25 -9.99 13.31
CA ALA A 385 -20.82 -9.89 13.52
C ALA A 385 -20.50 -9.41 14.95
N SER A 386 -19.31 -9.73 15.47
CA SER A 386 -18.87 -9.30 16.81
C SER A 386 -18.89 -7.78 16.99
N SER A 387 -18.78 -7.01 15.89
CA SER A 387 -18.92 -5.55 15.88
C SER A 387 -20.36 -5.06 16.16
N LYS A 388 -21.36 -5.96 16.22
CA LYS A 388 -22.80 -5.66 16.28
C LYS A 388 -23.35 -4.75 15.17
N LYS A 389 -22.53 -4.29 14.23
CA LYS A 389 -22.95 -3.41 13.13
C LYS A 389 -23.29 -4.15 11.84
N VAL A 390 -22.78 -5.35 11.64
CA VAL A 390 -22.97 -6.11 10.39
C VAL A 390 -23.83 -7.34 10.64
N LEU A 391 -25.00 -7.38 10.01
CA LEU A 391 -25.89 -8.53 10.03
C LEU A 391 -25.78 -9.29 8.71
N LYS A 392 -25.43 -10.57 8.80
CA LYS A 392 -25.36 -11.50 7.66
C LYS A 392 -26.59 -12.40 7.65
N LEU A 393 -27.16 -12.60 6.46
CA LEU A 393 -28.26 -13.50 6.17
C LEU A 393 -27.74 -14.66 5.33
N ASP A 394 -27.66 -15.84 5.95
CA ASP A 394 -27.19 -17.04 5.27
C ASP A 394 -28.36 -17.91 4.83
N PHE A 395 -28.43 -18.20 3.53
CA PHE A 395 -29.49 -18.94 2.90
C PHE A 395 -28.96 -19.69 1.68
N TYR A 396 -29.63 -20.78 1.34
CA TYR A 396 -29.33 -21.56 0.16
C TYR A 396 -29.69 -20.76 -1.10
N LYS A 397 -28.74 -20.68 -2.03
CA LYS A 397 -28.85 -19.92 -3.27
C LYS A 397 -28.81 -20.88 -4.45
N GLU A 398 -29.81 -20.78 -5.32
CA GLU A 398 -29.86 -21.49 -6.60
C GLU A 398 -29.31 -20.59 -7.70
N TYR A 399 -28.98 -21.21 -8.83
CA TYR A 399 -28.55 -20.49 -10.03
C TYR A 399 -29.71 -19.74 -10.70
N ASN A 400 -29.38 -18.64 -11.37
CA ASN A 400 -30.31 -17.82 -12.15
C ASN A 400 -31.59 -17.45 -11.38
N GLN A 401 -31.43 -17.07 -10.12
CA GLN A 401 -32.51 -16.66 -9.24
C GLN A 401 -32.40 -15.17 -8.91
N LYS A 402 -33.54 -14.61 -8.53
CA LYS A 402 -33.64 -13.27 -7.98
C LYS A 402 -34.29 -13.36 -6.61
N TYR A 403 -33.55 -12.95 -5.59
CA TYR A 403 -34.00 -12.94 -4.21
C TYR A 403 -34.42 -11.54 -3.80
N GLN A 404 -35.63 -11.40 -3.26
CA GLN A 404 -36.08 -10.19 -2.59
C GLN A 404 -35.92 -10.36 -1.08
N LEU A 405 -35.11 -9.50 -0.47
CA LEU A 405 -34.88 -9.51 0.96
C LEU A 405 -35.62 -8.34 1.59
N GLN A 406 -36.59 -8.63 2.44
CA GLN A 406 -37.44 -7.65 3.11
C GLN A 406 -37.20 -7.66 4.61
N PHE A 407 -36.98 -6.48 5.17
CA PHE A 407 -37.00 -6.23 6.60
C PHE A 407 -38.21 -5.36 6.86
N LEU A 408 -39.26 -5.95 7.43
CA LEU A 408 -40.46 -5.23 7.80
C LEU A 408 -40.18 -4.30 9.00
N PRO A 409 -41.10 -3.37 9.32
CA PRO A 409 -40.93 -2.49 10.48
C PRO A 409 -40.68 -3.29 11.76
N ASN A 410 -39.74 -2.84 12.59
CA ASN A 410 -39.30 -3.51 13.83
C ASN A 410 -38.53 -4.83 13.63
N ALA A 411 -37.95 -5.08 12.45
CA ALA A 411 -37.06 -6.21 12.23
C ALA A 411 -35.74 -6.07 13.00
N LEU A 412 -35.24 -4.85 13.16
CA LEU A 412 -33.98 -4.49 13.79
C LEU A 412 -34.25 -3.40 14.83
N GLU A 413 -33.65 -3.55 16.01
CA GLU A 413 -33.62 -2.54 17.08
C GLU A 413 -32.16 -2.19 17.37
N ASP A 414 -31.82 -0.90 17.35
CA ASP A 414 -30.48 -0.42 17.67
C ASP A 414 -30.25 -0.29 19.20
N LEU A 415 -29.03 0.06 19.59
CA LEU A 415 -28.66 0.24 21.00
C LEU A 415 -29.53 1.28 21.74
N PHE A 416 -30.05 2.28 21.03
CA PHE A 416 -30.88 3.36 21.58
C PHE A 416 -32.38 3.02 21.57
N GLY A 417 -32.76 1.85 21.04
CA GLY A 417 -34.14 1.40 20.95
C GLY A 417 -34.86 1.90 19.69
N ASN A 418 -34.17 2.54 18.74
CA ASN A 418 -34.77 2.88 17.45
C ASN A 418 -34.94 1.64 16.60
N VAL A 419 -36.00 1.63 15.81
CA VAL A 419 -36.35 0.50 14.93
C VAL A 419 -36.27 0.90 13.47
N ASN A 420 -36.00 -0.06 12.60
CA ASN A 420 -36.10 0.17 11.16
C ASN A 420 -37.57 0.30 10.72
N ASP A 421 -37.81 1.11 9.69
CA ASP A 421 -38.98 0.99 8.81
C ASP A 421 -38.73 -0.12 7.76
N THR A 422 -39.59 -0.25 6.76
CA THR A 422 -39.48 -1.26 5.70
C THR A 422 -38.21 -1.05 4.86
N LEU A 423 -37.33 -2.05 4.85
CA LEU A 423 -36.17 -2.11 3.96
C LEU A 423 -36.38 -3.23 2.95
N SER A 424 -36.14 -2.95 1.67
CA SER A 424 -36.23 -3.95 0.61
C SER A 424 -34.96 -3.92 -0.24
N TYR A 425 -34.32 -5.08 -0.33
CA TYR A 425 -33.12 -5.29 -1.14
C TYR A 425 -33.36 -6.40 -2.15
N THR A 426 -32.48 -6.47 -3.15
CA THR A 426 -32.52 -7.51 -4.16
C THR A 426 -31.11 -8.05 -4.37
N ALA A 427 -31.00 -9.37 -4.46
CA ALA A 427 -29.78 -10.07 -4.81
C ALA A 427 -30.08 -11.08 -5.92
N SER A 428 -29.31 -11.04 -7.00
CA SER A 428 -29.45 -11.97 -8.12
C SER A 428 -28.25 -12.89 -8.22
N THR A 429 -28.49 -14.15 -8.56
CA THR A 429 -27.44 -15.14 -8.88
C THR A 429 -27.37 -15.32 -10.40
N LYS A 430 -26.21 -15.73 -10.91
CA LYS A 430 -26.02 -15.95 -12.35
C LYS A 430 -26.39 -17.39 -12.74
N THR A 431 -26.47 -17.65 -14.03
CA THR A 431 -26.58 -19.01 -14.58
C THR A 431 -25.32 -19.83 -14.27
N PRO A 432 -25.39 -21.18 -14.26
CA PRO A 432 -24.22 -22.03 -13.95
C PRO A 432 -23.04 -21.77 -14.89
N ASP A 433 -23.31 -21.58 -16.17
CA ASP A 433 -22.33 -21.28 -17.22
C ASP A 433 -21.63 -19.92 -17.03
N ALA A 434 -22.16 -19.04 -16.17
CA ALA A 434 -21.52 -17.78 -15.87
C ALA A 434 -20.40 -17.89 -14.81
N TYR A 435 -20.23 -19.07 -14.20
CA TYR A 435 -19.19 -19.34 -13.21
C TYR A 435 -18.09 -20.24 -13.79
N GLY A 436 -16.95 -20.30 -13.10
CA GLY A 436 -15.89 -21.25 -13.38
C GLY A 436 -15.41 -21.97 -12.11
N SER A 437 -14.54 -22.95 -12.31
CA SER A 437 -13.97 -23.77 -11.25
C SER A 437 -12.45 -23.89 -11.39
N ILE A 438 -11.73 -23.80 -10.27
CA ILE A 438 -10.29 -24.03 -10.19
C ILE A 438 -10.05 -25.24 -9.29
N TYR A 439 -9.37 -26.25 -9.84
CA TYR A 439 -8.87 -27.40 -9.09
C TYR A 439 -7.38 -27.24 -8.87
N LEU A 440 -7.01 -26.94 -7.63
CA LEU A 440 -5.67 -26.53 -7.24
C LEU A 440 -4.96 -27.65 -6.49
N THR A 441 -3.71 -27.93 -6.87
CA THR A 441 -2.79 -28.78 -6.10
C THR A 441 -1.56 -27.99 -5.67
N ILE A 442 -1.31 -27.95 -4.36
CA ILE A 442 -0.09 -27.39 -3.77
C ILE A 442 0.99 -28.48 -3.73
N LYS A 443 2.18 -28.18 -4.25
CA LYS A 443 3.33 -29.09 -4.28
C LYS A 443 4.46 -28.54 -3.40
N ASN A 444 5.25 -29.45 -2.83
CA ASN A 444 6.44 -29.13 -2.03
C ASN A 444 6.12 -28.25 -0.79
N VAL A 445 5.08 -28.62 -0.04
CA VAL A 445 4.77 -27.98 1.25
C VAL A 445 5.91 -28.23 2.23
N GLU A 446 6.50 -27.15 2.75
CA GLU A 446 7.63 -27.22 3.69
C GLU A 446 7.17 -27.61 5.10
N SER A 447 6.05 -27.06 5.55
CA SER A 447 5.51 -27.27 6.89
C SER A 447 4.00 -26.98 6.97
N TYR A 448 3.35 -27.53 7.99
CA TYR A 448 1.98 -27.21 8.39
C TYR A 448 1.96 -26.55 9.78
N PRO A 449 0.96 -25.72 10.09
CA PRO A 449 -0.16 -25.33 9.23
C PRO A 449 0.24 -24.22 8.25
N TYR A 450 -0.57 -24.07 7.19
CA TYR A 450 -0.49 -22.90 6.32
C TYR A 450 -1.88 -22.37 6.00
N ILE A 451 -1.96 -21.11 5.60
CA ILE A 451 -3.19 -20.45 5.15
C ILE A 451 -3.13 -20.36 3.63
N LEU A 452 -4.13 -20.94 2.96
CA LEU A 452 -4.34 -20.78 1.53
C LEU A 452 -5.27 -19.60 1.28
N GLU A 453 -4.85 -18.67 0.41
CA GLU A 453 -5.67 -17.55 -0.03
C GLU A 453 -5.78 -17.51 -1.56
N LEU A 454 -7.01 -17.32 -2.05
CA LEU A 454 -7.31 -16.92 -3.42
C LEU A 454 -7.65 -15.44 -3.41
N LEU A 455 -6.94 -14.65 -4.19
CA LEU A 455 -7.13 -13.21 -4.33
C LEU A 455 -7.58 -12.89 -5.75
N ASP A 456 -8.36 -11.84 -5.92
CA ASP A 456 -8.67 -11.30 -7.24
C ASP A 456 -7.55 -10.40 -7.78
N LYS A 457 -7.74 -9.85 -8.99
CA LYS A 457 -6.78 -8.92 -9.62
C LYS A 457 -6.47 -7.63 -8.83
N LYS A 458 -7.29 -7.28 -7.83
CA LYS A 458 -7.08 -6.14 -6.94
C LYS A 458 -6.46 -6.56 -5.61
N GLU A 459 -6.03 -7.81 -5.50
CA GLU A 459 -5.57 -8.46 -4.27
C GLU A 459 -6.65 -8.55 -3.17
N GLU A 460 -7.94 -8.46 -3.53
CA GLU A 460 -9.03 -8.65 -2.58
C GLU A 460 -9.25 -10.14 -2.30
N LEU A 461 -9.50 -10.48 -1.03
CA LEU A 461 -9.67 -11.87 -0.59
C LEU A 461 -10.98 -12.48 -1.11
N VAL A 462 -10.88 -13.55 -1.90
CA VAL A 462 -12.01 -14.29 -2.47
C VAL A 462 -12.24 -15.62 -1.73
N TYR A 463 -11.16 -16.27 -1.32
CA TYR A 463 -11.23 -17.52 -0.58
C TYR A 463 -10.08 -17.64 0.40
N ARG A 464 -10.35 -18.23 1.57
CA ARG A 464 -9.38 -18.49 2.62
C ARG A 464 -9.65 -19.86 3.25
N GLU A 465 -8.62 -20.69 3.37
CA GLU A 465 -8.68 -21.96 4.12
C GLU A 465 -7.44 -22.05 5.02
N TYR A 466 -7.65 -22.41 6.29
CA TYR A 466 -6.56 -22.78 7.20
C TYR A 466 -6.34 -24.28 7.10
N VAL A 467 -5.11 -24.68 6.80
CA VAL A 467 -4.79 -26.02 6.31
C VAL A 467 -3.79 -26.70 7.23
N GLU A 468 -4.17 -27.87 7.76
CA GLU A 468 -3.33 -28.67 8.66
C GLU A 468 -2.71 -29.90 7.96
N ASP A 469 -3.37 -30.48 6.94
CA ASP A 469 -2.95 -31.75 6.34
C ASP A 469 -3.53 -32.03 4.92
N LYS A 470 -3.69 -31.00 4.09
CA LYS A 470 -4.31 -31.12 2.75
C LYS A 470 -3.54 -30.33 1.70
N THR A 471 -3.48 -30.84 0.47
CA THR A 471 -2.80 -30.17 -0.65
C THR A 471 -3.68 -29.98 -1.90
N TYR A 472 -4.86 -30.59 -1.95
CA TYR A 472 -5.77 -30.52 -3.11
C TYR A 472 -7.07 -29.77 -2.77
N PHE A 473 -7.45 -28.79 -3.59
CA PHE A 473 -8.54 -27.86 -3.32
C PHE A 473 -9.49 -27.76 -4.53
N LYS A 474 -10.79 -27.81 -4.26
CA LYS A 474 -11.85 -27.61 -5.25
C LYS A 474 -12.50 -26.24 -5.04
N LEU A 475 -12.18 -25.28 -5.89
CA LEU A 475 -12.69 -23.91 -5.82
C LEU A 475 -13.74 -23.70 -6.90
N GLU A 476 -14.97 -24.09 -6.60
CA GLU A 476 -16.11 -24.04 -7.52
C GLU A 476 -16.93 -22.76 -7.35
N ASN A 477 -17.75 -22.43 -8.35
CA ASN A 477 -18.64 -21.25 -8.36
C ASN A 477 -17.89 -19.91 -8.23
N LEU A 478 -16.71 -19.83 -8.84
CA LEU A 478 -15.93 -18.61 -8.92
C LEU A 478 -16.47 -17.73 -10.05
N SER A 479 -16.43 -16.41 -9.85
CA SER A 479 -16.78 -15.47 -10.93
C SER A 479 -15.63 -15.39 -11.94
N PRO A 480 -15.89 -15.17 -13.23
CA PRO A 480 -14.83 -14.97 -14.22
C PRO A 480 -13.97 -13.77 -13.84
N ASN A 481 -12.67 -14.00 -13.61
CA ASN A 481 -11.70 -12.98 -13.24
C ASN A 481 -10.27 -13.52 -13.41
N GLU A 482 -9.30 -12.64 -13.20
CA GLU A 482 -7.92 -13.01 -12.92
C GLU A 482 -7.75 -13.27 -11.43
N TYR A 483 -7.11 -14.39 -11.11
CA TYR A 483 -6.91 -14.86 -9.75
C TYR A 483 -5.43 -15.09 -9.44
N MET A 484 -5.08 -14.77 -8.20
CA MET A 484 -3.76 -14.98 -7.62
C MET A 484 -3.89 -15.95 -6.45
N ILE A 485 -2.87 -16.78 -6.25
CA ILE A 485 -2.81 -17.72 -5.12
C ILE A 485 -1.63 -17.35 -4.24
N ARG A 486 -1.91 -17.24 -2.95
CA ARG A 486 -0.94 -17.01 -1.89
C ARG A 486 -1.01 -18.14 -0.87
N VAL A 487 0.15 -18.58 -0.39
CA VAL A 487 0.30 -19.45 0.77
C VAL A 487 1.06 -18.71 1.85
N ILE A 488 0.56 -18.75 3.08
CA ILE A 488 1.18 -18.14 4.27
C ILE A 488 1.49 -19.25 5.26
N TYR A 489 2.75 -19.42 5.65
CA TYR A 489 3.11 -20.35 6.72
C TYR A 489 2.83 -19.73 8.08
N ASP A 490 1.82 -20.24 8.76
CA ASP A 490 1.39 -19.79 10.09
C ASP A 490 2.18 -20.56 11.16
N THR A 491 3.34 -20.01 11.50
CA THR A 491 4.32 -20.66 12.38
C THR A 491 3.88 -20.67 13.84
N ASN A 492 3.01 -19.73 14.23
CA ASN A 492 2.52 -19.60 15.60
C ASN A 492 1.08 -20.16 15.80
N LYS A 493 0.44 -20.62 14.72
CA LYS A 493 -0.87 -21.30 14.68
C LYS A 493 -2.04 -20.41 15.11
N ASN A 494 -1.94 -19.10 14.89
CA ASN A 494 -2.98 -18.15 15.31
C ASN A 494 -4.02 -17.83 14.21
N LYS A 495 -3.90 -18.45 13.03
CA LYS A 495 -4.78 -18.30 11.87
C LYS A 495 -4.76 -16.90 11.27
N LYS A 496 -3.72 -16.11 11.48
CA LYS A 496 -3.43 -14.84 10.79
C LYS A 496 -1.98 -14.85 10.28
N TRP A 497 -1.64 -13.86 9.47
CA TRP A 497 -0.25 -13.58 9.13
C TRP A 497 0.32 -12.63 10.17
N ASP A 498 1.51 -12.92 10.69
CA ASP A 498 2.23 -12.02 11.58
C ASP A 498 3.42 -11.35 10.91
N THR A 499 3.52 -10.04 11.14
CA THR A 499 4.62 -9.21 10.65
C THR A 499 5.86 -9.33 11.53
N GLY A 500 6.96 -8.70 11.10
CA GLY A 500 8.23 -8.68 11.82
C GLY A 500 8.31 -7.60 12.91
N ASN A 501 9.40 -7.64 13.67
CA ASN A 501 9.78 -6.58 14.60
C ASN A 501 11.32 -6.49 14.67
N PHE A 502 11.86 -5.32 14.34
CA PHE A 502 13.30 -5.07 14.25
C PHE A 502 14.00 -5.20 15.61
N LEU A 503 13.51 -4.49 16.64
CA LEU A 503 14.15 -4.49 17.96
C LEU A 503 14.15 -5.89 18.61
N LYS A 504 13.07 -6.65 18.41
CA LYS A 504 12.95 -8.04 18.89
C LYS A 504 13.65 -9.06 17.96
N ARG A 505 14.20 -8.62 16.83
CA ARG A 505 14.80 -9.46 15.77
C ARG A 505 13.85 -10.57 15.27
N ILE A 506 12.56 -10.26 15.23
CA ILE A 506 11.52 -11.15 14.71
C ILE A 506 11.36 -10.88 13.21
N LYS A 507 11.33 -11.94 12.41
CA LYS A 507 11.05 -11.86 10.97
C LYS A 507 9.56 -12.05 10.72
N PRO A 508 9.00 -11.44 9.68
CA PRO A 508 7.64 -11.75 9.23
C PRO A 508 7.49 -13.22 8.87
N GLU A 509 6.28 -13.71 9.00
CA GLU A 509 5.94 -15.05 8.52
C GLU A 509 6.07 -15.16 7.00
N LYS A 510 6.43 -16.37 6.55
CA LYS A 510 6.76 -16.61 5.14
C LYS A 510 5.49 -16.63 4.30
N VAL A 511 5.42 -15.69 3.36
CA VAL A 511 4.40 -15.61 2.32
C VAL A 511 5.00 -16.02 0.99
N LEU A 512 4.27 -16.82 0.22
CA LEU A 512 4.65 -17.29 -1.10
C LEU A 512 3.52 -17.05 -2.10
N TYR A 513 3.85 -16.46 -3.24
CA TYR A 513 2.90 -16.24 -4.33
C TYR A 513 3.17 -17.18 -5.50
N ARG A 514 2.09 -17.65 -6.14
CA ARG A 514 2.20 -18.31 -7.43
C ARG A 514 2.60 -17.26 -8.48
N LYS A 515 3.71 -17.51 -9.19
CA LYS A 515 4.26 -16.57 -10.21
C LYS A 515 3.29 -16.23 -11.33
N SER A 516 2.52 -17.21 -11.79
CA SER A 516 1.55 -17.00 -12.88
C SER A 516 0.18 -16.63 -12.31
N ILE A 517 -0.48 -15.68 -12.95
CA ILE A 517 -1.90 -15.37 -12.72
C ILE A 517 -2.75 -16.53 -13.30
N ILE A 518 -3.94 -16.73 -12.75
CA ILE A 518 -4.93 -17.68 -13.28
C ILE A 518 -6.05 -16.89 -13.93
N GLU A 519 -6.11 -16.91 -15.25
CA GLU A 519 -7.26 -16.38 -15.99
C GLU A 519 -8.40 -17.39 -15.96
N LEU A 520 -9.50 -17.06 -15.29
CA LEU A 520 -10.71 -17.87 -15.26
C LEU A 520 -11.81 -17.20 -16.08
N ARG A 521 -12.31 -17.90 -17.10
CA ARG A 521 -13.47 -17.45 -17.89
C ARG A 521 -14.75 -18.15 -17.44
N ALA A 522 -15.87 -17.61 -17.90
CA ALA A 522 -17.18 -18.24 -17.71
C ALA A 522 -17.19 -19.66 -18.29
N ASN A 523 -17.81 -20.60 -17.58
CA ASN A 523 -17.95 -22.01 -17.94
C ASN A 523 -16.62 -22.77 -18.08
N TRP A 524 -15.54 -22.29 -17.46
CA TRP A 524 -14.25 -22.98 -17.47
C TRP A 524 -14.05 -23.85 -16.24
N GLU A 525 -13.45 -25.02 -16.44
CA GLU A 525 -12.98 -25.92 -15.39
C GLU A 525 -11.47 -26.15 -15.55
N LEU A 526 -10.68 -25.58 -14.64
CA LEU A 526 -9.22 -25.68 -14.68
C LEU A 526 -8.77 -26.83 -13.78
N ASN A 527 -8.54 -28.00 -14.37
CA ASN A 527 -8.25 -29.26 -13.65
C ASN A 527 -6.76 -29.46 -13.27
N ASP A 528 -5.85 -28.66 -13.83
CA ASP A 528 -4.39 -28.85 -13.70
C ASP A 528 -3.67 -27.59 -13.17
N VAL A 529 -4.29 -26.89 -12.21
CA VAL A 529 -3.61 -25.75 -11.58
C VAL A 529 -2.68 -26.25 -10.49
N PHE A 530 -1.38 -26.12 -10.75
CA PHE A 530 -0.34 -26.44 -9.78
C PHE A 530 0.26 -25.17 -9.19
N PHE A 531 0.50 -25.21 -7.88
CA PHE A 531 1.35 -24.25 -7.19
C PHE A 531 2.51 -25.00 -6.52
N ASP A 532 3.66 -24.96 -7.17
CA ASP A 532 4.92 -25.47 -6.63
C ASP A 532 5.59 -24.39 -5.79
N LEU A 533 5.65 -24.62 -4.48
CA LEU A 533 6.18 -23.65 -3.52
C LEU A 533 7.69 -23.41 -3.66
N ASN A 534 8.44 -24.35 -4.25
CA ASN A 534 9.86 -24.15 -4.54
C ASN A 534 10.09 -23.15 -5.69
N ASN A 535 9.08 -22.95 -6.53
CA ASN A 535 9.11 -22.05 -7.68
C ASN A 535 8.25 -20.79 -7.47
N ALA A 536 7.84 -20.52 -6.23
CA ALA A 536 7.07 -19.34 -5.85
C ALA A 536 7.86 -18.03 -5.99
N ARG A 537 7.15 -16.90 -6.01
CA ARG A 537 7.70 -15.56 -5.83
C ARG A 537 7.63 -15.19 -4.34
#